data_AF-G8THY3-F1
#
_entry.id   AF-G8THY3-F1
#
_cell.length_a   1.000
_cell.length_b   1.000
_cell.length_c   1.000
_cell.angle_alpha   90.00
_cell.angle_beta   90.00
_cell.angle_gamma   90.00
#
_symmetry.space_group_name_H-M   'P 1'
#
loop_
_entity.id
_entity.type
_entity.pdbx_description
1 polymer ?
#
loop_
_entity_poly.entity_id
_entity_poly.type
_entity_poly.pdbx_seq_one_letter_code
_entity_poly.pdbx_strand_id
1 'polypeptide(L)'
;MKLLACTGLLIAAFCTEACANNPTTATEQRVPVKDSVVAAPAARPDTFATGKVIDAVACAADAGQTYAAYIPSTGNKKALPVIYFFDSHGSGSLPLNKYRALADKYGFLLIGSNNSKNGNDWQVTEAIWQILADDTKKRFKIDAQRIYTAGFSGGAKVASFEALNHPEIKGVIANGAGLPDGAAVGNYAFSFTAITGEGDMNMTELVAVSKEFDKTNTRHRLLIFNGKHEWAPEKTMDVAFAGFQFDAMRNKLLPVNAAFVNSFVTNGRKTVDAYTKENNLLKAVQQCVLAGDLVNGLSADAAWFTSKATALSNQAAYKKQDQERQQLLEKEQNIKAQYAQQLNNGDMEYWKKEIADLQAKAKAATAEGAMYQRLLAFLSLAFYSYSNQLVGNHRDVGAEYYVNLYKMVDPANSEAWYFSAILHARSNDMAAVETDLLKAVECGFNDKARMHGQNDFVNRGIDFGKIERGMK
;
A
#
# COMPACT_ATOMS: atom_id res chain seq x y z
N MET A 1 -16.08 -10.32 24.74
CA MET A 1 -15.87 -9.11 25.59
C MET A 1 -14.75 -9.47 26.56
N LYS A 2 -13.67 -8.68 26.61
CA LYS A 2 -12.29 -9.01 27.08
C LYS A 2 -11.42 -9.79 26.09
N LEU A 3 -11.02 -9.14 24.98
CA LEU A 3 -9.85 -9.57 24.18
C LEU A 3 -9.17 -8.37 23.47
N LEU A 4 -9.26 -7.17 24.04
CA LEU A 4 -8.92 -5.92 23.34
C LEU A 4 -7.84 -5.07 24.04
N ALA A 5 -7.00 -5.69 24.89
CA ALA A 5 -6.01 -4.94 25.67
C ALA A 5 -4.53 -5.27 25.36
N CYS A 6 -4.22 -6.12 24.36
CA CYS A 6 -2.82 -6.51 24.08
C CYS A 6 -2.36 -6.29 22.63
N THR A 7 -3.06 -5.48 21.84
CA THR A 7 -2.65 -5.18 20.45
C THR A 7 -1.65 -4.00 20.34
N GLY A 8 -1.30 -3.34 21.45
CA GLY A 8 -0.45 -2.15 21.45
C GLY A 8 1.05 -2.38 21.73
N LEU A 9 1.51 -3.61 22.01
CA LEU A 9 2.84 -3.82 22.62
C LEU A 9 3.91 -4.50 21.74
N LEU A 10 3.62 -4.89 20.50
CA LEU A 10 4.56 -5.70 19.70
C LEU A 10 5.22 -4.98 18.51
N ILE A 11 4.90 -3.71 18.28
CA ILE A 11 5.56 -2.88 17.24
C ILE A 11 6.35 -1.71 17.86
N ALA A 12 6.26 -1.50 19.19
CA ALA A 12 6.92 -0.39 19.88
C ALA A 12 8.39 -0.66 20.31
N ALA A 13 9.06 -1.66 19.73
CA ALA A 13 10.44 -2.02 20.09
C ALA A 13 11.45 -1.83 18.95
N PHE A 14 11.19 -0.90 18.02
CA PHE A 14 12.12 -0.59 16.93
C PHE A 14 12.18 0.91 16.67
N CYS A 15 12.73 1.69 17.60
CA CYS A 15 13.31 3.02 17.36
C CYS A 15 13.86 3.60 18.66
N THR A 16 15.18 3.60 18.84
CA THR A 16 15.86 4.58 19.70
C THR A 16 17.21 4.97 19.08
N GLU A 17 17.32 6.29 18.86
CA GLU A 17 18.51 7.15 18.84
C GLU A 17 19.42 7.16 17.59
N ALA A 18 19.25 8.21 16.78
CA ALA A 18 20.28 8.80 15.95
C ALA A 18 20.50 10.26 16.38
N CYS A 19 21.68 10.55 16.93
CA CYS A 19 22.08 11.88 17.37
C CYS A 19 22.45 12.80 16.20
N ALA A 20 22.11 14.07 16.35
CA ALA A 20 22.26 15.16 15.40
C ALA A 20 23.72 15.62 15.20
N ASN A 21 24.04 16.05 13.97
CA ASN A 21 25.27 16.78 13.63
C ASN A 21 25.04 18.30 13.60
N ASN A 22 26.01 19.05 14.14
CA ASN A 22 26.04 20.51 14.17
C ASN A 22 26.34 21.14 12.79
N PRO A 23 25.81 22.34 12.49
CA PRO A 23 26.04 23.03 11.23
C PRO A 23 27.34 23.85 11.26
N THR A 24 28.11 23.81 10.17
CA THR A 24 29.22 24.75 9.92
C THR A 24 28.75 25.80 8.92
N THR A 25 28.84 27.07 9.32
CA THR A 25 28.48 28.26 8.56
C THR A 25 29.51 28.56 7.46
N ALA A 26 29.04 28.76 6.23
CA ALA A 26 29.84 29.32 5.14
C ALA A 26 29.28 30.70 4.77
N THR A 27 30.13 31.73 4.85
CA THR A 27 29.85 33.12 4.50
C THR A 27 29.90 33.34 2.98
N GLU A 28 28.80 33.83 2.40
CA GLU A 28 28.71 34.32 1.03
C GLU A 28 29.36 35.72 0.87
N GLN A 29 30.15 35.91 -0.18
CA GLN A 29 30.48 37.23 -0.73
C GLN A 29 29.75 37.40 -2.07
N ARG A 30 28.83 38.37 -2.15
CA ARG A 30 28.09 38.74 -3.36
C ARG A 30 28.87 39.76 -4.19
N VAL A 31 29.03 39.49 -5.48
CA VAL A 31 29.43 40.46 -6.51
C VAL A 31 28.19 40.81 -7.35
N PRO A 32 27.91 42.10 -7.64
CA PRO A 32 26.68 42.49 -8.33
C PRO A 32 26.80 42.29 -9.84
N VAL A 33 25.86 41.57 -10.45
CA VAL A 33 25.73 41.43 -11.90
C VAL A 33 24.51 42.21 -12.38
N LYS A 34 24.72 43.00 -13.45
CA LYS A 34 23.75 43.89 -14.11
C LYS A 34 22.48 43.15 -14.54
N ASP A 35 21.33 43.72 -14.19
CA ASP A 35 20.01 43.32 -14.66
C ASP A 35 19.89 43.52 -16.17
N SER A 36 19.78 42.42 -16.91
CA SER A 36 19.28 42.39 -18.28
C SER A 36 17.92 41.69 -18.24
N VAL A 37 16.84 42.47 -18.32
CA VAL A 37 15.48 41.92 -18.37
C VAL A 37 15.28 41.25 -19.72
N VAL A 38 15.50 39.93 -19.76
CA VAL A 38 15.04 39.09 -20.85
C VAL A 38 13.56 38.85 -20.63
N ALA A 39 12.71 39.36 -21.54
CA ALA A 39 11.29 39.05 -21.54
C ALA A 39 11.13 37.53 -21.64
N ALA A 40 10.61 36.90 -20.58
CA ALA A 40 10.35 35.47 -20.56
C ALA A 40 9.30 35.15 -21.64
N PRO A 41 9.53 34.13 -22.50
CA PRO A 41 8.52 33.70 -23.45
C PRO A 41 7.29 33.21 -22.67
N ALA A 42 6.10 33.60 -23.13
CA ALA A 42 4.85 33.11 -22.57
C ALA A 42 4.87 31.57 -22.55
N ALA A 43 4.76 30.98 -21.36
CA ALA A 43 4.82 29.54 -21.19
C ALA A 43 3.75 28.87 -22.05
N ARG A 44 4.19 28.03 -23.00
CA ARG A 44 3.28 27.20 -23.78
C ARG A 44 2.61 26.23 -22.80
N PRO A 45 1.27 26.13 -22.77
CA PRO A 45 0.60 25.18 -21.89
C PRO A 45 1.04 23.76 -22.26
N ASP A 46 1.39 22.97 -21.26
CA ASP A 46 1.76 21.58 -21.46
C ASP A 46 0.61 20.82 -22.11
N THR A 47 0.96 20.02 -23.12
CA THR A 47 0.01 19.12 -23.79
C THR A 47 0.31 17.69 -23.39
N PHE A 48 -0.53 17.12 -22.55
CA PHE A 48 -0.43 15.72 -22.11
C PHE A 48 -1.34 14.81 -22.96
N ALA A 49 -0.83 13.64 -23.33
CA ALA A 49 -1.61 12.64 -24.05
C ALA A 49 -2.71 12.04 -23.15
N THR A 50 -3.91 11.88 -23.70
CA THR A 50 -5.04 11.25 -23.01
C THR A 50 -5.09 9.75 -23.33
N GLY A 51 -5.59 8.92 -22.41
CA GLY A 51 -5.74 7.48 -22.63
C GLY A 51 -4.43 6.70 -22.64
N LYS A 52 -3.32 7.31 -22.18
CA LYS A 52 -2.00 6.69 -22.07
C LYS A 52 -1.36 7.06 -20.74
N VAL A 53 -0.64 6.11 -20.14
CA VAL A 53 0.19 6.40 -18.97
C VAL A 53 1.44 7.11 -19.46
N ILE A 54 1.73 8.25 -18.84
CA ILE A 54 2.97 8.99 -19.00
C ILE A 54 3.80 8.68 -17.76
N ASP A 55 4.89 7.94 -17.89
CA ASP A 55 5.58 7.34 -16.74
C ASP A 55 6.34 8.35 -15.88
N ALA A 56 6.87 9.40 -16.49
CA ALA A 56 7.63 10.42 -15.79
C ALA A 56 7.35 11.81 -16.38
N VAL A 57 6.69 12.64 -15.58
CA VAL A 57 6.53 14.07 -15.78
C VAL A 57 7.33 14.77 -14.68
N ALA A 58 8.34 15.55 -15.07
CA ALA A 58 9.12 16.31 -14.10
C ALA A 58 8.30 17.49 -13.54
N CYS A 59 8.39 17.69 -12.22
CA CYS A 59 7.81 18.83 -11.53
C CYS A 59 8.58 20.11 -11.90
N ALA A 60 7.86 21.21 -12.15
CA ALA A 60 8.49 22.46 -12.56
C ALA A 60 9.32 23.13 -11.45
N ALA A 61 8.92 22.95 -10.19
CA ALA A 61 9.62 23.52 -9.04
C ALA A 61 10.88 22.72 -8.63
N ASP A 62 10.93 21.43 -8.98
CA ASP A 62 12.05 20.54 -8.70
C ASP A 62 12.09 19.42 -9.75
N ALA A 63 13.03 19.52 -10.69
CA ALA A 63 13.20 18.54 -11.77
C ALA A 63 13.67 17.17 -11.28
N GLY A 64 14.15 17.06 -10.02
CA GLY A 64 14.46 15.78 -9.37
C GLY A 64 13.21 15.03 -8.90
N GLN A 65 12.05 15.70 -8.85
CA GLN A 65 10.77 15.07 -8.57
C GLN A 65 9.98 14.83 -9.86
N THR A 66 9.45 13.62 -9.99
CA THR A 66 8.62 13.22 -11.12
C THR A 66 7.38 12.48 -10.67
N TYR A 67 6.39 12.43 -11.54
CA TYR A 67 5.19 11.62 -11.34
C TYR A 67 4.75 10.95 -12.63
N ALA A 68 4.07 9.83 -12.49
CA ALA A 68 3.31 9.26 -13.57
C ALA A 68 1.92 9.91 -13.64
N ALA A 69 1.37 10.06 -14.85
CA ALA A 69 0.05 10.64 -15.07
C ALA A 69 -0.80 9.81 -16.03
N TYR A 70 -2.10 9.70 -15.76
CA TYR A 70 -3.09 9.17 -16.69
C TYR A 70 -4.33 10.08 -16.73
N ILE A 71 -4.57 10.68 -17.90
CA ILE A 71 -5.79 11.42 -18.16
C ILE A 71 -6.77 10.50 -18.88
N PRO A 72 -8.02 10.35 -18.40
CA PRO A 72 -9.05 9.56 -19.07
C PRO A 72 -9.17 9.89 -20.56
N SER A 73 -9.40 8.86 -21.37
CA SER A 73 -9.58 8.96 -22.82
C SER A 73 -10.83 9.76 -23.21
N THR A 74 -11.86 9.76 -22.36
CA THR A 74 -13.11 10.49 -22.56
C THR A 74 -13.50 11.26 -21.29
N GLY A 75 -14.44 12.20 -21.39
CA GLY A 75 -14.91 12.98 -20.23
C GLY A 75 -13.92 14.02 -19.67
N ASN A 76 -12.78 14.24 -20.32
CA ASN A 76 -11.67 15.08 -19.87
C ASN A 76 -11.77 16.58 -20.25
N LYS A 77 -12.93 17.04 -20.74
CA LYS A 77 -13.12 18.44 -21.18
C LYS A 77 -13.37 19.41 -20.01
N LYS A 78 -13.76 18.90 -18.84
CA LYS A 78 -14.04 19.66 -17.61
C LYS A 78 -12.96 19.38 -16.56
N ALA A 79 -13.03 20.08 -15.44
CA ALA A 79 -12.22 19.75 -14.27
C ALA A 79 -12.49 18.29 -13.86
N LEU A 80 -11.43 17.52 -13.64
CA LEU A 80 -11.49 16.10 -13.31
C LEU A 80 -11.25 15.88 -11.81
N PRO A 81 -12.00 14.98 -11.15
CA PRO A 81 -11.58 14.46 -9.85
C PRO A 81 -10.23 13.74 -10.01
N VAL A 82 -9.39 13.77 -8.97
CA VAL A 82 -8.03 13.20 -9.01
C VAL A 82 -7.80 12.18 -7.90
N ILE A 83 -7.11 11.09 -8.23
CA ILE A 83 -6.56 10.15 -7.24
C ILE A 83 -5.05 10.19 -7.33
N TYR A 84 -4.40 10.59 -6.24
CA TYR A 84 -2.95 10.50 -6.08
C TYR A 84 -2.58 9.13 -5.51
N PHE A 85 -1.72 8.41 -6.22
CA PHE A 85 -1.26 7.07 -5.88
C PHE A 85 0.16 7.09 -5.30
N PHE A 86 0.34 6.33 -4.23
CA PHE A 86 1.61 6.12 -3.55
C PHE A 86 1.93 4.62 -3.51
N ASP A 87 2.88 4.21 -4.33
CA ASP A 87 3.45 2.87 -4.29
C ASP A 87 4.60 2.82 -3.27
N SER A 88 4.72 1.73 -2.52
CA SER A 88 5.73 1.60 -1.46
C SER A 88 7.18 1.64 -1.98
N HIS A 89 7.40 1.42 -3.28
CA HIS A 89 8.72 1.48 -3.89
C HIS A 89 8.94 2.75 -4.73
N GLY A 90 7.99 3.69 -4.74
CA GLY A 90 8.05 4.88 -5.59
C GLY A 90 7.81 4.57 -7.07
N SER A 91 7.10 3.49 -7.39
CA SER A 91 6.69 3.21 -8.77
C SER A 91 5.33 3.84 -9.07
N GLY A 92 5.32 5.11 -9.47
CA GLY A 92 4.08 5.85 -9.75
C GLY A 92 3.29 5.28 -10.92
N SER A 93 3.95 4.72 -11.94
CA SER A 93 3.28 4.16 -13.12
C SER A 93 2.61 2.80 -12.86
N LEU A 94 3.04 2.05 -11.83
CA LEU A 94 2.53 0.72 -11.52
C LEU A 94 1.02 0.71 -11.19
N PRO A 95 0.51 1.49 -10.22
CA PRO A 95 -0.93 1.55 -9.95
C PRO A 95 -1.71 2.15 -11.12
N LEU A 96 -1.13 3.10 -11.86
CA LEU A 96 -1.77 3.71 -13.03
C LEU A 96 -2.00 2.69 -14.15
N ASN A 97 -1.00 1.87 -14.46
CA ASN A 97 -1.14 0.78 -15.44
C ASN A 97 -2.16 -0.27 -14.99
N LYS A 98 -2.25 -0.54 -13.68
CA LYS A 98 -3.25 -1.46 -13.11
C LYS A 98 -4.68 -0.92 -13.18
N TYR A 99 -4.89 0.38 -13.06
CA TYR A 99 -6.22 0.96 -12.82
C TYR A 99 -6.70 2.00 -13.83
N ARG A 100 -5.96 2.22 -14.93
CA ARG A 100 -6.37 3.15 -16.01
C ARG A 100 -7.76 2.88 -16.59
N ALA A 101 -8.18 1.62 -16.65
CA ALA A 101 -9.53 1.27 -17.10
C ALA A 101 -10.62 1.81 -16.16
N LEU A 102 -10.34 1.88 -14.85
CA LEU A 102 -11.24 2.49 -13.86
C LEU A 102 -11.24 4.02 -13.97
N ALA A 103 -10.11 4.62 -14.31
CA ALA A 103 -10.03 6.05 -14.61
C ALA A 103 -10.91 6.42 -15.80
N ASP A 104 -10.92 5.63 -16.87
CA ASP A 104 -11.84 5.82 -18.01
C ASP A 104 -13.30 5.60 -17.59
N LYS A 105 -13.58 4.55 -16.82
CA LYS A 105 -14.93 4.20 -16.36
C LYS A 105 -15.57 5.31 -15.52
N TYR A 106 -14.80 5.93 -14.62
CA TYR A 106 -15.31 6.86 -13.61
C TYR A 106 -14.91 8.32 -13.83
N GLY A 107 -14.05 8.59 -14.82
CA GLY A 107 -13.57 9.93 -15.16
C GLY A 107 -12.62 10.51 -14.11
N PHE A 108 -11.67 9.74 -13.60
CA PHE A 108 -10.64 10.23 -12.68
C PHE A 108 -9.31 10.52 -13.40
N LEU A 109 -8.71 11.67 -13.12
CA LEU A 109 -7.27 11.86 -13.32
C LEU A 109 -6.53 10.95 -12.34
N LEU A 110 -5.55 10.20 -12.81
CA LEU A 110 -4.65 9.45 -11.92
C LEU A 110 -3.27 10.09 -11.96
N ILE A 111 -2.68 10.29 -10.78
CA ILE A 111 -1.31 10.75 -10.60
C ILE A 111 -0.62 9.74 -9.70
N GLY A 112 0.58 9.27 -10.05
CA GLY A 112 1.37 8.38 -9.20
C GLY A 112 2.72 9.01 -8.87
N SER A 113 3.07 9.14 -7.59
CA SER A 113 4.37 9.67 -7.20
C SER A 113 5.49 8.70 -7.58
N ASN A 114 6.56 9.19 -8.21
CA ASN A 114 7.77 8.39 -8.45
C ASN A 114 8.83 8.59 -7.36
N ASN A 115 8.57 9.45 -6.38
CA ASN A 115 9.54 9.86 -5.37
C ASN A 115 9.15 9.43 -3.95
N SER A 116 7.86 9.34 -3.65
CA SER A 116 7.37 8.84 -2.37
C SER A 116 7.57 7.32 -2.30
N LYS A 117 8.43 6.87 -1.39
CA LYS A 117 8.74 5.46 -1.19
C LYS A 117 9.04 5.14 0.28
N ASN A 118 9.05 3.86 0.61
CA ASN A 118 9.48 3.38 1.92
C ASN A 118 10.88 3.92 2.25
N GLY A 119 11.07 4.33 3.50
CA GLY A 119 12.32 4.93 3.99
C GLY A 119 12.36 6.45 3.94
N ASN A 120 11.42 7.12 3.25
CA ASN A 120 11.22 8.56 3.44
C ASN A 120 10.64 8.82 4.85
N ASP A 121 11.18 9.82 5.55
CA ASP A 121 10.53 10.33 6.76
C ASP A 121 9.32 11.22 6.42
N TRP A 122 8.55 11.61 7.44
CA TRP A 122 7.34 12.41 7.25
C TRP A 122 7.60 13.82 6.71
N GLN A 123 8.76 14.43 7.00
CA GLN A 123 9.10 15.75 6.46
C GLN A 123 9.40 15.67 4.96
N VAL A 124 10.14 14.65 4.54
CA VAL A 124 10.42 14.36 3.13
C VAL A 124 9.13 13.99 2.41
N THR A 125 8.27 13.17 3.03
CA THR A 125 6.97 12.77 2.47
C THR A 125 6.09 14.00 2.19
N GLU A 126 5.94 14.88 3.18
CA GLU A 126 5.19 16.14 3.04
C GLU A 126 5.80 17.05 1.95
N ALA A 127 7.12 17.19 1.90
CA ALA A 127 7.78 18.00 0.86
C ALA A 127 7.53 17.46 -0.56
N ILE A 128 7.54 16.13 -0.73
CA ILE A 128 7.19 15.48 -1.99
C ILE A 128 5.72 15.77 -2.35
N TRP A 129 4.81 15.64 -1.39
CA TRP A 129 3.40 15.95 -1.60
C TRP A 129 3.18 17.39 -2.04
N GLN A 130 3.77 18.37 -1.34
CA GLN A 130 3.58 19.79 -1.66
C GLN A 130 4.00 20.09 -3.10
N ILE A 131 5.18 19.63 -3.51
CA ILE A 131 5.69 19.84 -4.87
C ILE A 131 4.79 19.15 -5.91
N LEU A 132 4.41 17.90 -5.66
CA LEU A 132 3.54 17.12 -6.54
C LEU A 132 2.15 17.74 -6.69
N ALA A 133 1.50 18.06 -5.57
CA ALA A 133 0.16 18.61 -5.53
C ALA A 133 0.13 19.99 -6.20
N ASP A 134 1.10 20.86 -5.92
CA ASP A 134 1.18 22.18 -6.55
C ASP A 134 1.42 22.11 -8.05
N ASP A 135 2.36 21.27 -8.51
CA ASP A 135 2.64 21.11 -9.93
C ASP A 135 1.40 20.61 -10.68
N THR A 136 0.75 19.58 -10.16
CA THR A 136 -0.42 18.97 -10.78
C THR A 136 -1.64 19.90 -10.75
N LYS A 137 -1.87 20.65 -9.67
CA LYS A 137 -2.95 21.66 -9.58
C LYS A 137 -2.76 22.81 -10.58
N LYS A 138 -1.52 23.15 -10.95
CA LYS A 138 -1.21 24.20 -11.95
C LYS A 138 -1.33 23.70 -13.40
N ARG A 139 -1.03 22.42 -13.64
CA ARG A 139 -0.91 21.87 -15.01
C ARG A 139 -2.14 21.10 -15.48
N PHE A 140 -2.90 20.52 -14.56
CA PHE A 140 -4.14 19.80 -14.85
C PHE A 140 -5.36 20.57 -14.36
N LYS A 141 -6.48 20.43 -15.09
CA LYS A 141 -7.78 20.94 -14.63
C LYS A 141 -8.35 19.99 -13.58
N ILE A 142 -7.98 20.19 -12.32
CA ILE A 142 -8.43 19.35 -11.19
C ILE A 142 -9.68 19.96 -10.56
N ASP A 143 -10.67 19.11 -10.25
CA ASP A 143 -11.81 19.46 -9.40
C ASP A 143 -11.33 19.53 -7.94
N ALA A 144 -11.19 20.75 -7.41
CA ALA A 144 -10.70 21.01 -6.06
C ALA A 144 -11.60 20.44 -4.95
N GLN A 145 -12.85 20.07 -5.24
CA GLN A 145 -13.75 19.44 -4.26
C GLN A 145 -13.62 17.91 -4.26
N ARG A 146 -12.83 17.34 -5.17
CA ARG A 146 -12.76 15.89 -5.43
C ARG A 146 -11.32 15.42 -5.59
N ILE A 147 -10.54 15.62 -4.52
CA ILE A 147 -9.16 15.16 -4.38
C ILE A 147 -9.15 13.93 -3.47
N TYR A 148 -8.47 12.88 -3.90
CA TYR A 148 -8.39 11.61 -3.18
C TYR A 148 -6.96 11.08 -3.18
N THR A 149 -6.63 10.23 -2.22
CA THR A 149 -5.36 9.52 -2.16
C THR A 149 -5.59 8.01 -2.14
N ALA A 150 -4.61 7.27 -2.66
CA ALA A 150 -4.59 5.82 -2.65
C ALA A 150 -3.15 5.33 -2.47
N GLY A 151 -2.96 4.24 -1.75
CA GLY A 151 -1.61 3.73 -1.57
C GLY A 151 -1.57 2.25 -1.21
N PHE A 152 -0.39 1.66 -1.37
CA PHE A 152 -0.12 0.26 -1.02
C PHE A 152 0.96 0.12 0.04
N SER A 153 0.70 -0.69 1.07
CA SER A 153 1.63 -0.97 2.15
C SER A 153 2.12 0.33 2.81
N GLY A 154 3.42 0.62 2.85
CA GLY A 154 3.91 1.93 3.32
C GLY A 154 3.33 3.13 2.55
N GLY A 155 3.03 2.99 1.26
CA GLY A 155 2.29 3.99 0.48
C GLY A 155 0.85 4.20 0.95
N ALA A 156 0.20 3.18 1.52
CA ALA A 156 -1.14 3.34 2.14
C ALA A 156 -1.08 4.22 3.39
N LYS A 157 0.02 4.09 4.17
CA LYS A 157 0.31 5.00 5.28
C LYS A 157 0.55 6.42 4.77
N VAL A 158 1.34 6.61 3.71
CA VAL A 158 1.52 7.93 3.07
C VAL A 158 0.18 8.52 2.63
N ALA A 159 -0.64 7.77 1.88
CA ALA A 159 -1.95 8.23 1.43
C ALA A 159 -2.84 8.71 2.58
N SER A 160 -2.79 8.01 3.71
CA SER A 160 -3.51 8.35 4.93
C SER A 160 -2.90 9.54 5.66
N PHE A 161 -1.57 9.62 5.74
CA PHE A 161 -0.83 10.74 6.31
C PHE A 161 -1.19 12.04 5.59
N GLU A 162 -1.20 12.04 4.26
CA GLU A 162 -1.58 13.23 3.51
C GLU A 162 -3.03 13.64 3.81
N ALA A 163 -3.97 12.68 3.84
CA ALA A 163 -5.36 12.99 4.13
C ALA A 163 -5.59 13.55 5.55
N LEU A 164 -4.75 13.16 6.52
CA LEU A 164 -4.80 13.68 7.88
C LEU A 164 -4.29 15.13 7.96
N ASN A 165 -3.35 15.51 7.09
CA ASN A 165 -2.71 16.84 7.11
C ASN A 165 -3.31 17.83 6.10
N HIS A 166 -4.04 17.35 5.09
CA HIS A 166 -4.59 18.17 3.99
C HIS A 166 -6.11 18.05 3.88
N PRO A 167 -6.89 18.99 4.48
CA PRO A 167 -8.36 18.93 4.52
C PRO A 167 -9.08 18.94 3.17
N GLU A 168 -8.40 19.29 2.07
CA GLU A 168 -8.95 19.17 0.73
C GLU A 168 -9.15 17.72 0.28
N ILE A 169 -8.41 16.76 0.85
CA ILE A 169 -8.52 15.34 0.51
C ILE A 169 -9.83 14.80 1.08
N LYS A 170 -10.68 14.22 0.21
CA LYS A 170 -12.04 13.76 0.56
C LYS A 170 -12.14 12.26 0.77
N GLY A 171 -11.11 11.50 0.41
CA GLY A 171 -11.10 10.07 0.66
C GLY A 171 -9.75 9.42 0.43
N VAL A 172 -9.55 8.30 1.13
CA VAL A 172 -8.35 7.47 1.11
C VAL A 172 -8.72 6.05 0.69
N ILE A 173 -7.92 5.46 -0.19
CA ILE A 173 -7.86 4.01 -0.40
C ILE A 173 -6.55 3.49 0.19
N ALA A 174 -6.64 2.74 1.28
CA ALA A 174 -5.50 2.15 1.96
C ALA A 174 -5.44 0.65 1.65
N ASN A 175 -4.57 0.24 0.73
CA ASN A 175 -4.40 -1.16 0.33
C ASN A 175 -3.24 -1.81 1.11
N GLY A 176 -3.50 -2.88 1.85
CA GLY A 176 -2.48 -3.68 2.51
C GLY A 176 -1.84 -3.06 3.76
N ALA A 177 -2.21 -1.85 4.19
CA ALA A 177 -1.84 -1.31 5.49
C ALA A 177 -2.85 -0.26 5.98
N GLY A 178 -2.90 -0.04 7.29
CA GLY A 178 -3.80 0.91 7.95
C GLY A 178 -3.30 2.36 7.94
N LEU A 179 -3.65 3.09 9.00
CA LEU A 179 -3.22 4.47 9.23
C LEU A 179 -1.69 4.54 9.49
N PRO A 180 -1.07 5.74 9.42
CA PRO A 180 0.31 5.93 9.80
C PRO A 180 0.56 5.49 11.25
N ASP A 181 1.78 5.05 11.54
CA ASP A 181 2.12 4.60 12.88
C ASP A 181 1.91 5.74 13.90
N GLY A 182 1.26 5.41 15.02
CA GLY A 182 0.90 6.37 16.06
C GLY A 182 -0.37 7.19 15.79
N ALA A 183 -0.95 7.14 14.58
CA ALA A 183 -2.22 7.80 14.31
C ALA A 183 -3.38 7.02 14.94
N ALA A 184 -4.21 7.70 15.72
CA ALA A 184 -5.40 7.12 16.35
C ALA A 184 -6.59 7.16 15.39
N VAL A 185 -7.37 6.09 15.32
CA VAL A 185 -8.66 6.09 14.61
C VAL A 185 -9.59 7.13 15.24
N GLY A 186 -10.16 8.02 14.41
CA GLY A 186 -10.98 9.13 14.86
C GLY A 186 -12.04 9.58 13.86
N ASN A 187 -12.65 10.73 14.14
CA ASN A 187 -13.60 11.38 13.23
C ASN A 187 -12.84 12.21 12.20
N TYR A 188 -12.88 11.79 10.94
CA TYR A 188 -12.18 12.43 9.84
C TYR A 188 -13.14 13.09 8.86
N ALA A 189 -12.66 14.14 8.20
CA ALA A 189 -13.39 14.84 7.14
C ALA A 189 -13.37 14.08 5.79
N PHE A 190 -12.58 13.01 5.69
CA PHE A 190 -12.45 12.15 4.52
C PHE A 190 -13.06 10.76 4.78
N SER A 191 -13.44 10.06 3.71
CA SER A 191 -13.83 8.64 3.79
C SER A 191 -12.60 7.72 3.75
N PHE A 192 -12.63 6.57 4.44
CA PHE A 192 -11.52 5.62 4.48
C PHE A 192 -11.90 4.24 3.91
N THR A 193 -11.25 3.80 2.83
CA THR A 193 -11.47 2.45 2.26
C THR A 193 -10.23 1.60 2.51
N ALA A 194 -10.32 0.65 3.44
CA ALA A 194 -9.31 -0.38 3.66
C ALA A 194 -9.48 -1.51 2.63
N ILE A 195 -8.38 -1.97 2.05
CA ILE A 195 -8.35 -3.12 1.14
C ILE A 195 -7.26 -4.09 1.59
N THR A 196 -7.55 -5.39 1.63
CA THR A 196 -6.56 -6.40 2.03
C THR A 196 -6.80 -7.74 1.32
N GLY A 197 -5.72 -8.48 1.06
CA GLY A 197 -5.82 -9.88 0.67
C GLY A 197 -6.19 -10.76 1.87
N GLU A 198 -6.84 -11.91 1.62
CA GLU A 198 -7.07 -12.94 2.64
C GLU A 198 -5.73 -13.48 3.21
N GLY A 199 -4.68 -13.56 2.39
CA GLY A 199 -3.33 -13.99 2.74
C GLY A 199 -2.37 -12.85 3.10
N ASP A 200 -2.86 -11.62 3.26
CA ASP A 200 -2.06 -10.44 3.63
C ASP A 200 -1.76 -10.42 5.14
N MET A 201 -0.50 -10.23 5.53
CA MET A 201 -0.10 -10.20 6.95
C MET A 201 -0.80 -9.12 7.76
N ASN A 202 -1.19 -8.01 7.13
CA ASN A 202 -1.88 -6.88 7.75
C ASN A 202 -3.41 -7.03 7.73
N MET A 203 -3.95 -8.14 7.22
CA MET A 203 -5.40 -8.35 7.16
C MET A 203 -6.07 -8.23 8.53
N THR A 204 -5.48 -8.81 9.58
CA THR A 204 -6.08 -8.77 10.93
C THR A 204 -6.02 -7.36 11.53
N GLU A 205 -4.96 -6.61 11.24
CA GLU A 205 -4.84 -5.19 11.61
C GLU A 205 -5.93 -4.37 10.92
N LEU A 206 -6.09 -4.51 9.61
CA LEU A 206 -7.08 -3.76 8.84
C LEU A 206 -8.52 -4.08 9.24
N VAL A 207 -8.81 -5.34 9.61
CA VAL A 207 -10.09 -5.72 10.22
C VAL A 207 -10.30 -5.03 11.56
N ALA A 208 -9.26 -4.94 12.40
CA ALA A 208 -9.35 -4.23 13.69
C ALA A 208 -9.54 -2.72 13.49
N VAL A 209 -8.81 -2.10 12.55
CA VAL A 209 -8.95 -0.68 12.19
C VAL A 209 -10.38 -0.38 11.71
N SER A 210 -10.94 -1.20 10.82
CA SER A 210 -12.34 -1.05 10.38
C SER A 210 -13.31 -1.08 11.57
N LYS A 211 -13.10 -2.01 12.50
CA LYS A 211 -13.94 -2.12 13.70
C LYS A 211 -13.81 -0.93 14.66
N GLU A 212 -12.65 -0.29 14.72
CA GLU A 212 -12.50 0.96 15.47
C GLU A 212 -13.21 2.11 14.76
N PHE A 213 -13.20 2.15 13.43
CA PHE A 213 -13.96 3.16 12.68
C PHE A 213 -15.48 3.00 12.83
N ASP A 214 -16.02 1.81 13.08
CA ASP A 214 -17.44 1.58 13.43
C ASP A 214 -17.89 2.42 14.64
N LYS A 215 -16.94 2.85 15.50
CA LYS A 215 -17.20 3.67 16.69
C LYS A 215 -17.10 5.17 16.41
N THR A 216 -16.89 5.56 15.17
CA THR A 216 -16.69 6.94 14.73
C THR A 216 -17.75 7.33 13.70
N ASN A 217 -17.80 8.62 13.35
CA ASN A 217 -18.60 9.14 12.25
C ASN A 217 -17.86 9.07 10.90
N THR A 218 -16.62 8.58 10.88
CA THR A 218 -15.85 8.46 9.65
C THR A 218 -16.49 7.41 8.77
N ARG A 219 -16.86 7.82 7.56
CA ARG A 219 -17.33 6.89 6.54
C ARG A 219 -16.19 5.98 6.16
N HIS A 220 -16.35 4.69 6.41
CA HIS A 220 -15.30 3.73 6.14
C HIS A 220 -15.83 2.46 5.50
N ARG A 221 -14.93 1.69 4.90
CA ARG A 221 -15.22 0.46 4.16
C ARG A 221 -14.05 -0.50 4.31
N LEU A 222 -14.34 -1.79 4.34
CA LEU A 222 -13.35 -2.85 4.29
C LEU A 222 -13.64 -3.75 3.09
N LEU A 223 -12.65 -3.90 2.22
CA LEU A 223 -12.67 -4.79 1.06
C LEU A 223 -11.64 -5.90 1.27
N ILE A 224 -12.09 -7.16 1.26
CA ILE A 224 -11.21 -8.32 1.35
C ILE A 224 -11.27 -9.09 0.03
N PHE A 225 -10.12 -9.41 -0.56
CA PHE A 225 -10.04 -10.19 -1.80
C PHE A 225 -9.22 -11.46 -1.62
N ASN A 226 -9.46 -12.45 -2.49
CA ASN A 226 -8.62 -13.64 -2.53
C ASN A 226 -7.27 -13.27 -3.16
N GLY A 227 -6.24 -13.16 -2.32
CA GLY A 227 -4.90 -12.76 -2.68
C GLY A 227 -4.05 -12.51 -1.45
N LYS A 228 -2.83 -12.03 -1.66
CA LYS A 228 -1.81 -11.84 -0.61
C LYS A 228 -1.57 -10.35 -0.34
N HIS A 229 -0.39 -10.01 0.19
CA HIS A 229 0.06 -8.63 0.33
C HIS A 229 0.47 -8.04 -1.02
N GLU A 230 -0.51 -7.53 -1.77
CA GLU A 230 -0.32 -6.99 -3.11
C GLU A 230 -1.38 -5.93 -3.43
N TRP A 231 -1.09 -5.09 -4.43
CA TRP A 231 -2.10 -4.20 -5.02
C TRP A 231 -3.33 -4.98 -5.47
N ALA A 232 -4.50 -4.63 -4.93
CA ALA A 232 -5.74 -5.33 -5.19
C ALA A 232 -6.03 -5.53 -6.69
N PRO A 233 -6.72 -6.63 -7.05
CA PRO A 233 -7.17 -6.83 -8.43
C PRO A 233 -8.13 -5.70 -8.84
N GLU A 234 -8.18 -5.41 -10.14
CA GLU A 234 -9.01 -4.33 -10.70
C GLU A 234 -10.46 -4.41 -10.22
N LYS A 235 -11.04 -5.62 -10.16
CA LYS A 235 -12.42 -5.84 -9.69
C LYS A 235 -12.66 -5.37 -8.25
N THR A 236 -11.68 -5.50 -7.36
CA THR A 236 -11.80 -5.01 -5.98
C THR A 236 -11.61 -3.51 -5.93
N MET A 237 -10.62 -2.98 -6.68
CA MET A 237 -10.36 -1.54 -6.77
C MET A 237 -11.54 -0.78 -7.41
N ASP A 238 -12.27 -1.42 -8.34
CA ASP A 238 -13.51 -0.90 -8.94
C ASP A 238 -14.55 -0.52 -7.89
N VAL A 239 -14.71 -1.34 -6.84
CA VAL A 239 -15.62 -1.05 -5.72
C VAL A 239 -15.16 0.16 -4.91
N ALA A 240 -13.84 0.31 -4.72
CA ALA A 240 -13.28 1.46 -4.03
C ALA A 240 -13.49 2.77 -4.81
N PHE A 241 -13.26 2.73 -6.13
CA PHE A 241 -13.54 3.86 -7.03
C PHE A 241 -15.04 4.21 -7.06
N ALA A 242 -15.92 3.20 -7.11
CA ALA A 242 -17.37 3.40 -6.96
C ALA A 242 -17.71 4.08 -5.62
N GLY A 243 -17.00 3.72 -4.54
CA GLY A 243 -17.13 4.36 -3.23
C GLY A 243 -16.94 5.87 -3.27
N PHE A 244 -15.89 6.36 -3.94
CA PHE A 244 -15.68 7.80 -4.11
C PHE A 244 -16.78 8.50 -4.91
N GLN A 245 -17.33 7.83 -5.93
CA GLN A 245 -18.46 8.38 -6.69
C GLN A 245 -19.72 8.47 -5.82
N PHE A 246 -20.01 7.43 -5.03
CA PHE A 246 -21.14 7.43 -4.10
C PHE A 246 -20.97 8.47 -2.99
N ASP A 247 -19.76 8.67 -2.48
CA ASP A 247 -19.47 9.70 -1.49
C ASP A 247 -19.67 11.10 -2.07
N ALA A 248 -19.22 11.34 -3.29
CA ALA A 248 -19.47 12.60 -4.00
C ALA A 248 -20.97 12.84 -4.26
N MET A 249 -21.74 11.81 -4.64
CA MET A 249 -23.20 11.90 -4.81
C MET A 249 -23.90 12.23 -3.48
N ARG A 250 -23.52 11.55 -2.40
CA ARG A 250 -24.10 11.75 -1.07
C ARG A 250 -23.82 13.16 -0.55
N ASN A 251 -22.62 13.67 -0.82
CA ASN A 251 -22.19 15.02 -0.44
C ASN A 251 -22.66 16.10 -1.44
N LYS A 252 -23.51 15.74 -2.41
CA LYS A 252 -24.07 16.65 -3.43
C LYS A 252 -23.01 17.34 -4.31
N LEU A 253 -21.81 16.77 -4.40
CA LEU A 253 -20.77 17.17 -5.36
C LEU A 253 -21.06 16.62 -6.76
N LEU A 254 -21.87 15.55 -6.83
CA LEU A 254 -22.40 15.00 -8.06
C LEU A 254 -23.92 14.84 -7.96
N PRO A 255 -24.65 14.97 -9.09
CA PRO A 255 -26.03 14.49 -9.14
C PRO A 255 -26.06 12.98 -8.91
N VAL A 256 -27.06 12.51 -8.17
CA VAL A 256 -27.26 11.08 -7.94
C VAL A 256 -27.53 10.37 -9.27
N ASN A 257 -26.67 9.43 -9.66
CA ASN A 257 -26.88 8.59 -10.82
C ASN A 257 -27.67 7.33 -10.41
N ALA A 258 -28.99 7.41 -10.52
CA ALA A 258 -29.88 6.32 -10.13
C ALA A 258 -29.60 5.00 -10.88
N ALA A 259 -29.23 5.05 -12.17
CA ALA A 259 -28.91 3.86 -12.94
C ALA A 259 -27.66 3.14 -12.41
N PHE A 260 -26.61 3.91 -12.08
CA PHE A 260 -25.39 3.36 -11.48
C PHE A 260 -25.65 2.77 -10.09
N VAL A 261 -26.37 3.50 -9.22
CA VAL A 261 -26.75 3.00 -7.88
C VAL A 261 -27.57 1.73 -7.99
N ASN A 262 -28.60 1.69 -8.85
CA ASN A 262 -29.46 0.51 -9.03
C ASN A 262 -28.70 -0.69 -9.60
N SER A 263 -27.77 -0.46 -10.53
CA SER A 263 -26.89 -1.52 -11.05
C SER A 263 -26.00 -2.09 -9.94
N PHE A 264 -25.41 -1.23 -9.10
CA PHE A 264 -24.60 -1.65 -7.96
C PHE A 264 -25.41 -2.46 -6.95
N VAL A 265 -26.62 -2.00 -6.58
CA VAL A 265 -27.55 -2.76 -5.72
C VAL A 265 -27.87 -4.12 -6.32
N THR A 266 -28.23 -4.17 -7.59
CA THR A 266 -28.62 -5.42 -8.28
C THR A 266 -27.47 -6.44 -8.27
N ASN A 267 -26.25 -5.98 -8.56
CA ASN A 267 -25.08 -6.85 -8.50
C ASN A 267 -24.76 -7.29 -7.08
N GLY A 268 -24.88 -6.39 -6.09
CA GLY A 268 -24.70 -6.72 -4.69
C GLY A 268 -25.66 -7.82 -4.22
N ARG A 269 -26.95 -7.74 -4.60
CA ARG A 269 -27.94 -8.79 -4.28
C ARG A 269 -27.57 -10.13 -4.91
N LYS A 270 -27.18 -10.13 -6.19
CA LYS A 270 -26.72 -11.35 -6.89
C LYS A 270 -25.53 -12.00 -6.17
N THR A 271 -24.56 -11.21 -5.71
CA THR A 271 -23.41 -11.71 -4.95
C THR A 271 -23.81 -12.28 -3.60
N VAL A 272 -24.71 -11.60 -2.86
CA VAL A 272 -25.25 -12.13 -1.59
C VAL A 272 -25.97 -13.46 -1.80
N ASP A 273 -26.79 -13.57 -2.85
CA ASP A 273 -27.51 -14.80 -3.16
C ASP A 273 -26.58 -15.95 -3.57
N ALA A 274 -25.52 -15.66 -4.34
CA ALA A 274 -24.50 -16.63 -4.70
C ALA A 274 -23.81 -17.20 -3.44
N TYR A 275 -23.29 -16.33 -2.57
CA TYR A 275 -22.65 -16.77 -1.33
C TYR A 275 -23.62 -17.51 -0.39
N THR A 276 -24.88 -17.09 -0.33
CA THR A 276 -25.89 -17.79 0.48
C THR A 276 -26.14 -19.21 -0.04
N LYS A 277 -26.23 -19.40 -1.38
CA LYS A 277 -26.41 -20.72 -2.01
C LYS A 277 -25.21 -21.64 -1.80
N GLU A 278 -24.01 -21.07 -1.80
CA GLU A 278 -22.75 -21.78 -1.51
C GLU A 278 -22.55 -22.05 -0.01
N ASN A 279 -23.51 -21.66 0.85
CA ASN A 279 -23.40 -21.69 2.30
C ASN A 279 -22.18 -20.92 2.83
N ASN A 280 -21.69 -19.91 2.09
CA ASN A 280 -20.62 -19.01 2.52
C ASN A 280 -21.21 -17.76 3.21
N LEU A 281 -21.82 -17.97 4.38
CA LEU A 281 -22.63 -16.96 5.03
C LEU A 281 -21.81 -15.78 5.56
N LEU A 282 -20.53 -16.01 5.91
CA LEU A 282 -19.59 -14.94 6.26
C LEU A 282 -19.42 -13.95 5.10
N LYS A 283 -19.13 -14.44 3.89
CA LYS A 283 -19.00 -13.57 2.70
C LYS A 283 -20.33 -12.93 2.30
N ALA A 284 -21.45 -13.64 2.46
CA ALA A 284 -22.78 -13.08 2.22
C ALA A 284 -23.09 -11.89 3.14
N VAL A 285 -22.78 -12.00 4.44
CA VAL A 285 -22.97 -10.92 5.42
C VAL A 285 -22.00 -9.76 5.14
N GLN A 286 -20.72 -10.04 4.87
CA GLN A 286 -19.74 -9.02 4.49
C GLN A 286 -20.19 -8.22 3.27
N GLN A 287 -20.70 -8.90 2.24
CA GLN A 287 -21.23 -8.23 1.05
C GLN A 287 -22.48 -7.39 1.37
N CYS A 288 -23.35 -7.85 2.26
CA CYS A 288 -24.50 -7.05 2.70
C CYS A 288 -24.04 -5.76 3.40
N VAL A 289 -23.12 -5.86 4.36
CA VAL A 289 -22.57 -4.69 5.08
C VAL A 289 -21.95 -3.71 4.08
N LEU A 290 -21.02 -4.18 3.25
CA LEU A 290 -20.34 -3.36 2.24
C LEU A 290 -21.33 -2.66 1.29
N ALA A 291 -22.25 -3.41 0.70
CA ALA A 291 -23.20 -2.85 -0.26
C ALA A 291 -24.18 -1.89 0.41
N GLY A 292 -24.67 -2.23 1.60
CA GLY A 292 -25.53 -1.39 2.42
C GLY A 292 -24.87 -0.05 2.74
N ASP A 293 -23.62 -0.07 3.22
CA ASP A 293 -22.87 1.13 3.58
C ASP A 293 -22.57 2.02 2.38
N LEU A 294 -22.24 1.41 1.23
CA LEU A 294 -21.99 2.11 -0.02
C LEU A 294 -23.23 2.87 -0.51
N VAL A 295 -24.41 2.26 -0.45
CA VAL A 295 -25.66 2.85 -0.96
C VAL A 295 -26.49 3.58 0.11
N ASN A 296 -26.09 3.53 1.37
CA ASN A 296 -26.77 4.23 2.45
C ASN A 296 -26.86 5.73 2.15
N GLY A 297 -28.05 6.31 2.27
CA GLY A 297 -28.36 7.70 1.89
C GLY A 297 -28.50 7.96 0.39
N LEU A 298 -28.32 6.94 -0.47
CA LEU A 298 -28.50 7.03 -1.93
C LEU A 298 -29.63 6.15 -2.46
N SER A 299 -29.92 5.03 -1.78
CA SER A 299 -31.04 4.14 -2.11
C SER A 299 -31.71 3.60 -0.85
N ALA A 300 -33.03 3.43 -0.91
CA ALA A 300 -33.81 2.75 0.12
C ALA A 300 -33.43 1.26 0.26
N ASP A 301 -32.80 0.67 -0.77
CA ASP A 301 -32.32 -0.71 -0.74
C ASP A 301 -31.19 -0.94 0.26
N ALA A 302 -30.59 0.11 0.82
CA ALA A 302 -29.67 -0.01 1.96
C ALA A 302 -30.33 -0.79 3.12
N ALA A 303 -31.63 -0.54 3.38
CA ALA A 303 -32.39 -1.24 4.41
C ALA A 303 -32.53 -2.74 4.12
N TRP A 304 -32.67 -3.13 2.85
CA TRP A 304 -32.70 -4.54 2.46
C TRP A 304 -31.39 -5.25 2.83
N PHE A 305 -30.24 -4.62 2.56
CA PHE A 305 -28.93 -5.18 2.90
C PHE A 305 -28.77 -5.33 4.40
N THR A 306 -29.16 -4.32 5.19
CA THR A 306 -29.16 -4.41 6.66
C THR A 306 -30.04 -5.55 7.15
N SER A 307 -31.29 -5.65 6.71
CA SER A 307 -32.20 -6.73 7.12
C SER A 307 -31.69 -8.11 6.70
N LYS A 308 -31.12 -8.23 5.50
CA LYS A 308 -30.54 -9.48 5.00
C LYS A 308 -29.31 -9.88 5.82
N ALA A 309 -28.42 -8.95 6.14
CA ALA A 309 -27.28 -9.20 7.03
C ALA A 309 -27.75 -9.74 8.39
N THR A 310 -28.70 -9.07 9.04
CA THR A 310 -29.26 -9.52 10.33
C THR A 310 -29.88 -10.91 10.24
N ALA A 311 -30.67 -11.18 9.20
CA ALA A 311 -31.29 -12.49 8.99
C ALA A 311 -30.25 -13.60 8.81
N LEU A 312 -29.20 -13.36 8.03
CA LEU A 312 -28.10 -14.32 7.83
C LEU A 312 -27.29 -14.52 9.11
N SER A 313 -26.96 -13.45 9.83
CA SER A 313 -26.18 -13.50 11.08
C SER A 313 -26.88 -14.26 12.21
N ASN A 314 -28.21 -14.34 12.18
CA ASN A 314 -28.99 -15.10 13.16
C ASN A 314 -29.00 -16.61 12.91
N GLN A 315 -28.61 -17.07 11.72
CA GLN A 315 -28.57 -18.48 11.39
C GLN A 315 -27.50 -19.23 12.18
N ALA A 316 -27.80 -20.46 12.60
CA ALA A 316 -26.84 -21.31 13.31
C ALA A 316 -25.58 -21.58 12.46
N ALA A 317 -25.74 -21.76 11.15
CA ALA A 317 -24.64 -21.97 10.22
C ALA A 317 -23.68 -20.76 10.19
N TYR A 318 -24.20 -19.54 10.20
CA TYR A 318 -23.36 -18.33 10.27
C TYR A 318 -22.61 -18.28 11.60
N LYS A 319 -23.30 -18.47 12.72
CA LYS A 319 -22.68 -18.42 14.06
C LYS A 319 -21.55 -19.44 14.19
N LYS A 320 -21.73 -20.64 13.63
CA LYS A 320 -20.69 -21.67 13.56
C LYS A 320 -19.49 -21.20 12.72
N GLN A 321 -19.71 -20.69 11.51
CA GLN A 321 -18.63 -20.17 10.65
C GLN A 321 -17.89 -19.01 11.29
N ASP A 322 -18.60 -18.10 11.97
CA ASP A 322 -17.98 -16.98 12.66
C ASP A 322 -17.13 -17.45 13.85
N GLN A 323 -17.61 -18.43 14.62
CA GLN A 323 -16.83 -19.05 15.70
C GLN A 323 -15.55 -19.72 15.16
N GLU A 324 -15.64 -20.49 14.08
CA GLU A 324 -14.47 -21.12 13.43
C GLU A 324 -13.47 -20.06 12.94
N ARG A 325 -13.96 -18.95 12.38
CA ARG A 325 -13.12 -17.82 11.97
C ARG A 325 -12.42 -17.17 13.18
N GLN A 326 -13.11 -16.95 14.29
CA GLN A 326 -12.50 -16.38 15.50
C GLN A 326 -11.42 -17.30 16.07
N GLN A 327 -11.68 -18.61 16.14
CA GLN A 327 -10.70 -19.60 16.58
C GLN A 327 -9.45 -19.60 15.70
N LEU A 328 -9.62 -19.45 14.39
CA LEU A 328 -8.50 -19.36 13.46
C LEU A 328 -7.68 -18.07 13.66
N LEU A 329 -8.34 -16.94 13.90
CA LEU A 329 -7.65 -15.69 14.22
C LEU A 329 -6.89 -15.78 15.55
N GLU A 330 -7.48 -16.39 16.58
CA GLU A 330 -6.81 -16.63 17.86
C GLU A 330 -5.59 -17.56 17.69
N LYS A 331 -5.73 -18.64 16.91
CA LYS A 331 -4.63 -19.54 16.56
C LYS A 331 -3.48 -18.77 15.88
N GLU A 332 -3.79 -17.92 14.90
CA GLU A 332 -2.78 -17.09 14.22
C GLU A 332 -2.04 -16.18 15.20
N GLN A 333 -2.75 -15.49 16.09
CA GLN A 333 -2.13 -14.59 17.07
C GLN A 333 -1.23 -15.33 18.05
N ASN A 334 -1.65 -16.51 18.50
CA ASN A 334 -0.83 -17.34 19.38
C ASN A 334 0.46 -17.81 18.68
N ILE A 335 0.39 -18.18 17.40
CA ILE A 335 1.58 -18.55 16.62
C ILE A 335 2.50 -17.33 16.43
N LYS A 336 1.95 -16.15 16.09
CA LYS A 336 2.73 -14.91 15.98
C LYS A 336 3.45 -14.55 17.29
N ALA A 337 2.80 -14.76 18.44
CA ALA A 337 3.41 -14.55 19.75
C ALA A 337 4.56 -15.54 20.02
N GLN A 338 4.44 -16.80 19.60
CA GLN A 338 5.52 -17.78 19.67
C GLN A 338 6.69 -17.40 18.77
N TYR A 339 6.43 -16.96 17.54
CA TYR A 339 7.48 -16.48 16.63
C TYR A 339 8.19 -15.25 17.19
N ALA A 340 7.49 -14.32 17.83
CA ALA A 340 8.12 -13.17 18.48
C ALA A 340 9.17 -13.59 19.53
N GLN A 341 8.94 -14.69 20.25
CA GLN A 341 9.92 -15.25 21.18
C GLN A 341 11.06 -15.99 20.45
N GLN A 342 10.73 -16.73 19.39
CA GLN A 342 11.70 -17.51 18.62
C GLN A 342 12.60 -16.63 17.75
N LEU A 343 12.21 -15.40 17.39
CA LEU A 343 13.07 -14.50 16.63
C LEU A 343 14.42 -14.29 17.32
N ASN A 344 14.46 -14.24 18.66
CA ASN A 344 15.71 -14.09 19.40
C ASN A 344 16.39 -15.41 19.79
N ASN A 345 15.70 -16.55 19.72
CA ASN A 345 16.13 -17.79 20.36
C ASN A 345 16.16 -19.02 19.43
N GLY A 346 15.44 -18.97 18.32
CA GLY A 346 15.32 -20.07 17.38
C GLY A 346 16.62 -20.24 16.59
N ASP A 347 17.06 -21.48 16.41
CA ASP A 347 18.19 -21.78 15.54
C ASP A 347 17.75 -21.96 14.08
N MET A 348 18.73 -22.20 13.20
CA MET A 348 18.49 -22.37 11.78
C MET A 348 17.61 -23.59 11.46
N GLU A 349 17.79 -24.69 12.20
CA GLU A 349 17.05 -25.94 11.97
C GLU A 349 15.59 -25.81 12.41
N TYR A 350 15.32 -25.10 13.51
CA TYR A 350 13.97 -24.74 13.94
C TYR A 350 13.23 -24.01 12.81
N TRP A 351 13.79 -22.91 12.32
CA TRP A 351 13.13 -22.09 11.32
C TRP A 351 13.00 -22.78 9.98
N LYS A 352 14.01 -23.56 9.55
CA LYS A 352 13.94 -24.35 8.33
C LYS A 352 12.76 -25.31 8.36
N LYS A 353 12.55 -26.01 9.49
CA LYS A 353 11.41 -26.89 9.68
C LYS A 353 10.09 -26.12 9.70
N GLU A 354 10.04 -25.01 10.42
CA GLU A 354 8.83 -24.19 10.57
C GLU A 354 8.40 -23.58 9.23
N ILE A 355 9.32 -22.94 8.50
CA ILE A 355 9.06 -22.34 7.18
C ILE A 355 8.58 -23.41 6.19
N ALA A 356 9.21 -24.60 6.16
CA ALA A 356 8.80 -25.67 5.27
C ALA A 356 7.37 -26.17 5.56
N ASP A 357 7.02 -26.31 6.85
CA ASP A 357 5.66 -26.69 7.27
C ASP A 357 4.62 -25.62 6.90
N LEU A 358 4.93 -24.34 7.15
CA LEU A 358 4.10 -23.21 6.75
C LEU A 358 3.88 -23.17 5.24
N GLN A 359 4.95 -23.31 4.44
CA GLN A 359 4.89 -23.35 2.97
C GLN A 359 4.05 -24.52 2.45
N ALA A 360 4.11 -25.67 3.10
CA ALA A 360 3.26 -26.81 2.75
C ALA A 360 1.78 -26.50 3.01
N LYS A 361 1.46 -25.97 4.19
CA LYS A 361 0.07 -25.69 4.60
C LYS A 361 -0.55 -24.47 3.89
N ALA A 362 0.26 -23.47 3.54
CA ALA A 362 -0.17 -22.27 2.83
C ALA A 362 -0.69 -22.52 1.40
N LYS A 363 -0.43 -23.71 0.84
CA LYS A 363 -0.94 -24.12 -0.50
C LYS A 363 -2.43 -24.47 -0.50
N ALA A 364 -3.02 -24.75 0.67
CA ALA A 364 -4.43 -25.09 0.76
C ALA A 364 -5.31 -23.87 0.42
N ALA A 365 -6.29 -24.05 -0.48
CA ALA A 365 -7.28 -23.03 -0.80
C ALA A 365 -8.41 -22.97 0.26
N THR A 366 -8.01 -22.83 1.53
CA THR A 366 -8.91 -22.78 2.70
C THR A 366 -8.61 -21.55 3.55
N ALA A 367 -9.52 -21.19 4.47
CA ALA A 367 -9.28 -20.10 5.41
C ALA A 367 -8.00 -20.33 6.25
N GLU A 368 -7.75 -21.58 6.63
CA GLU A 368 -6.53 -21.97 7.34
C GLU A 368 -5.28 -21.89 6.45
N GLY A 369 -5.36 -22.26 5.17
CA GLY A 369 -4.27 -22.04 4.22
C GLY A 369 -3.93 -20.55 4.08
N ALA A 370 -4.94 -19.67 4.00
CA ALA A 370 -4.74 -18.23 3.99
C ALA A 370 -4.08 -17.72 5.30
N MET A 371 -4.43 -18.29 6.47
CA MET A 371 -3.72 -18.00 7.73
C MET A 371 -2.23 -18.33 7.64
N TYR A 372 -1.88 -19.48 7.05
CA TYR A 372 -0.48 -19.85 6.88
C TYR A 372 0.26 -18.96 5.86
N GLN A 373 -0.43 -18.46 4.83
CA GLN A 373 0.12 -17.41 3.96
C GLN A 373 0.43 -16.12 4.75
N ARG A 374 -0.48 -15.70 5.65
CA ARG A 374 -0.25 -14.53 6.52
C ARG A 374 0.93 -14.73 7.47
N LEU A 375 1.11 -15.94 8.00
CA LEU A 375 2.24 -16.28 8.86
C LEU A 375 3.57 -16.25 8.10
N LEU A 376 3.62 -16.76 6.87
CA LEU A 376 4.81 -16.62 6.00
C LEU A 376 5.13 -15.16 5.70
N ALA A 377 4.12 -14.37 5.34
CA ALA A 377 4.30 -12.94 5.08
C ALA A 377 4.76 -12.16 6.33
N PHE A 378 4.26 -12.54 7.51
CA PHE A 378 4.74 -12.00 8.78
C PHE A 378 6.23 -12.32 9.02
N LEU A 379 6.66 -13.56 8.80
CA LEU A 379 8.07 -13.95 8.93
C LEU A 379 8.94 -13.28 7.87
N SER A 380 8.48 -13.16 6.62
CA SER A 380 9.17 -12.42 5.55
C SER A 380 9.47 -10.98 5.97
N LEU A 381 8.46 -10.26 6.49
CA LEU A 381 8.65 -8.89 6.97
C LEU A 381 9.57 -8.80 8.20
N ALA A 382 9.44 -9.74 9.14
CA ALA A 382 10.31 -9.79 10.31
C ALA A 382 11.77 -10.00 9.90
N PHE A 383 12.06 -11.00 9.07
CA PHE A 383 13.42 -11.29 8.61
C PHE A 383 13.99 -10.16 7.76
N TYR A 384 13.19 -9.55 6.87
CA TYR A 384 13.58 -8.31 6.19
C TYR A 384 14.04 -7.23 7.18
N SER A 385 13.26 -6.98 8.24
CA SER A 385 13.54 -5.92 9.21
C SER A 385 14.85 -6.18 9.97
N TYR A 386 15.06 -7.41 10.45
CA TYR A 386 16.33 -7.80 11.09
C TYR A 386 17.51 -7.75 10.11
N SER A 387 17.35 -8.27 8.89
CA SER A 387 18.37 -8.19 7.85
C SER A 387 18.75 -6.75 7.56
N ASN A 388 17.78 -5.87 7.31
CA ASN A 388 18.03 -4.46 7.01
C ASN A 388 18.77 -3.76 8.16
N GLN A 389 18.32 -3.95 9.41
CA GLN A 389 18.97 -3.37 10.58
C GLN A 389 20.41 -3.88 10.75
N LEU A 390 20.65 -5.18 10.64
CA LEU A 390 21.96 -5.78 10.91
C LEU A 390 22.95 -5.51 9.77
N VAL A 391 22.51 -5.57 8.51
CA VAL A 391 23.32 -5.17 7.35
C VAL A 391 23.71 -3.70 7.45
N GLY A 392 22.76 -2.81 7.77
CA GLY A 392 23.02 -1.37 7.91
C GLY A 392 24.00 -1.04 9.06
N ASN A 393 23.97 -1.83 10.13
CA ASN A 393 24.87 -1.67 11.29
C ASN A 393 26.16 -2.49 11.20
N HIS A 394 26.49 -3.08 10.04
CA HIS A 394 27.69 -3.90 9.85
C HIS A 394 27.83 -5.06 10.85
N ARG A 395 26.70 -5.68 11.24
CA ARG A 395 26.64 -6.84 12.15
C ARG A 395 26.54 -8.15 11.35
N ASP A 396 27.55 -8.42 10.55
CA ASP A 396 27.49 -9.38 9.43
C ASP A 396 27.12 -10.82 9.84
N VAL A 397 27.63 -11.34 10.97
CA VAL A 397 27.29 -12.70 11.44
C VAL A 397 25.79 -12.85 11.73
N GLY A 398 25.20 -11.86 12.41
CA GLY A 398 23.76 -11.86 12.68
C GLY A 398 22.97 -11.59 11.41
N ALA A 399 23.46 -10.69 10.55
CA ALA A 399 22.83 -10.37 9.28
C ALA A 399 22.72 -11.60 8.37
N GLU A 400 23.78 -12.39 8.25
CA GLU A 400 23.81 -13.60 7.44
C GLU A 400 22.73 -14.60 7.87
N TYR A 401 22.58 -14.82 9.17
CA TYR A 401 21.53 -15.67 9.72
C TYR A 401 20.12 -15.25 9.24
N TYR A 402 19.76 -13.97 9.41
CA TYR A 402 18.43 -13.48 9.01
C TYR A 402 18.26 -13.35 7.50
N VAL A 403 19.31 -12.98 6.76
CA VAL A 403 19.27 -12.93 5.30
C VAL A 403 19.04 -14.33 4.71
N ASN A 404 19.62 -15.36 5.31
CA ASN A 404 19.36 -16.74 4.91
C ASN A 404 17.92 -17.17 5.24
N LEU A 405 17.38 -16.83 6.41
CA LEU A 405 15.97 -17.04 6.72
C LEU A 405 15.04 -16.32 5.74
N TYR A 406 15.39 -15.10 5.37
CA TYR A 406 14.60 -14.29 4.46
C TYR A 406 14.53 -14.92 3.06
N LYS A 407 15.69 -15.36 2.53
CA LYS A 407 15.75 -16.14 1.27
C LYS A 407 14.93 -17.43 1.34
N MET A 408 14.85 -18.09 2.50
CA MET A 408 14.05 -19.31 2.65
C MET A 408 12.54 -19.06 2.66
N VAL A 409 12.10 -18.03 3.41
CA VAL A 409 10.65 -17.77 3.58
C VAL A 409 10.04 -17.09 2.36
N ASP A 410 10.80 -16.20 1.70
CA ASP A 410 10.34 -15.39 0.57
C ASP A 410 11.43 -15.27 -0.52
N PRO A 411 11.77 -16.39 -1.19
CA PRO A 411 12.85 -16.43 -2.19
C PRO A 411 12.58 -15.56 -3.43
N ALA A 412 11.33 -15.11 -3.63
CA ALA A 412 10.95 -14.25 -4.74
C ALA A 412 11.15 -12.76 -4.41
N ASN A 413 11.49 -12.42 -3.17
CA ASN A 413 11.73 -11.04 -2.76
C ASN A 413 13.16 -10.62 -3.09
N SER A 414 13.29 -9.56 -3.88
CA SER A 414 14.58 -9.10 -4.36
C SER A 414 15.49 -8.54 -3.27
N GLU A 415 14.92 -8.00 -2.18
CA GLU A 415 15.70 -7.45 -1.06
C GLU A 415 16.51 -8.53 -0.33
N ALA A 416 15.99 -9.76 -0.25
CA ALA A 416 16.71 -10.87 0.38
C ALA A 416 18.04 -11.15 -0.33
N TRP A 417 18.02 -11.10 -1.67
CA TRP A 417 19.19 -11.30 -2.51
C TRP A 417 20.09 -10.07 -2.54
N TYR A 418 19.54 -8.85 -2.54
CA TYR A 418 20.33 -7.63 -2.46
C TYR A 418 21.13 -7.53 -1.15
N PHE A 419 20.52 -7.86 -0.01
CA PHE A 419 21.23 -7.95 1.27
C PHE A 419 22.30 -9.04 1.28
N SER A 420 22.02 -10.19 0.66
CA SER A 420 22.99 -11.27 0.50
C SER A 420 24.21 -10.82 -0.31
N ALA A 421 24.01 -10.08 -1.41
CA ALA A 421 25.09 -9.50 -2.20
C ALA A 421 25.97 -8.53 -1.38
N ILE A 422 25.37 -7.69 -0.52
CA ILE A 422 26.14 -6.80 0.38
C ILE A 422 27.05 -7.61 1.30
N LEU A 423 26.53 -8.67 1.92
CA LEU A 423 27.31 -9.52 2.83
C LEU A 423 28.45 -10.25 2.09
N HIS A 424 28.20 -10.76 0.89
CA HIS A 424 29.25 -11.38 0.06
C HIS A 424 30.33 -10.38 -0.37
N ALA A 425 29.97 -9.11 -0.63
CA ALA A 425 30.95 -8.08 -0.95
C ALA A 425 31.86 -7.78 0.26
N ARG A 426 31.31 -7.79 1.48
CA ARG A 426 32.07 -7.62 2.73
C ARG A 426 33.01 -8.79 3.03
N SER A 427 32.60 -10.02 2.69
CA SER A 427 33.45 -11.21 2.80
C SER A 427 34.39 -11.42 1.60
N ASN A 428 34.37 -10.53 0.62
CA ASN A 428 35.18 -10.54 -0.60
C ASN A 428 34.91 -11.74 -1.54
N ASP A 429 33.69 -12.30 -1.50
CA ASP A 429 33.21 -13.30 -2.45
C ASP A 429 32.51 -12.65 -3.65
N MET A 430 33.30 -12.12 -4.58
CA MET A 430 32.78 -11.34 -5.70
C MET A 430 31.95 -12.17 -6.71
N ALA A 431 32.17 -13.49 -6.78
CA ALA A 431 31.37 -14.37 -7.63
C ALA A 431 29.94 -14.51 -7.07
N ALA A 432 29.81 -14.63 -5.75
CA ALA A 432 28.52 -14.66 -5.08
C ALA A 432 27.79 -13.31 -5.13
N VAL A 433 28.52 -12.18 -5.07
CA VAL A 433 27.93 -10.83 -5.27
C VAL A 433 27.20 -10.74 -6.61
N GLU A 434 27.87 -11.12 -7.70
CA GLU A 434 27.28 -11.04 -9.04
C GLU A 434 26.06 -11.95 -9.16
N THR A 435 26.15 -13.17 -8.64
CA THR A 435 25.06 -14.16 -8.63
C THR A 435 23.83 -13.61 -7.90
N ASP A 436 24.02 -13.07 -6.70
CA ASP A 436 22.94 -12.53 -5.87
C ASP A 436 22.34 -11.26 -6.47
N LEU A 437 23.13 -10.37 -7.07
CA LEU A 437 22.60 -9.18 -7.76
C LEU A 437 21.78 -9.57 -9.00
N LEU A 438 22.23 -10.54 -9.79
CA LEU A 438 21.44 -11.07 -10.91
C LEU A 438 20.12 -11.67 -10.40
N LYS A 439 20.17 -12.40 -9.28
CA LYS A 439 18.95 -12.96 -8.69
C LYS A 439 18.02 -11.88 -8.13
N ALA A 440 18.55 -10.85 -7.49
CA ALA A 440 17.77 -9.70 -7.04
C ALA A 440 17.04 -9.03 -8.22
N VAL A 441 17.73 -8.84 -9.35
CA VAL A 441 17.14 -8.28 -10.57
C VAL A 441 16.07 -9.21 -11.17
N GLU A 442 16.31 -10.52 -11.21
CA GLU A 442 15.30 -11.51 -11.63
C GLU A 442 14.03 -11.42 -10.75
N CYS A 443 14.22 -11.20 -9.46
CA CYS A 443 13.17 -10.99 -8.45
C CYS A 443 12.58 -9.56 -8.46
N GLY A 444 13.01 -8.68 -9.37
CA GLY A 444 12.40 -7.36 -9.59
C GLY A 444 13.14 -6.16 -8.98
N PHE A 445 14.38 -6.30 -8.51
CA PHE A 445 15.20 -5.15 -8.12
C PHE A 445 15.55 -4.28 -9.33
N ASN A 446 15.24 -2.98 -9.27
CA ASN A 446 15.49 -2.02 -10.35
C ASN A 446 16.06 -0.66 -9.89
N ASP A 447 16.42 -0.49 -8.61
CA ASP A 447 17.00 0.75 -8.08
C ASP A 447 18.50 0.86 -8.41
N LYS A 448 18.79 1.32 -9.64
CA LYS A 448 20.16 1.54 -10.12
C LYS A 448 20.94 2.48 -9.21
N ALA A 449 20.31 3.56 -8.75
CA ALA A 449 20.97 4.57 -7.93
C ALA A 449 21.42 3.96 -6.59
N ARG A 450 20.56 3.16 -5.95
CA ARG A 450 20.91 2.42 -4.73
C ARG A 450 22.05 1.43 -4.96
N MET A 451 22.01 0.67 -6.06
CA MET A 451 23.06 -0.30 -6.37
C MET A 451 24.42 0.36 -6.62
N HIS A 452 24.48 1.41 -7.43
CA HIS A 452 25.73 2.15 -7.70
C HIS A 452 26.24 2.91 -6.47
N GLY A 453 25.32 3.46 -5.68
CA GLY A 453 25.64 4.20 -4.46
C GLY A 453 25.99 3.33 -3.25
N GLN A 454 25.90 1.99 -3.36
CA GLN A 454 26.22 1.09 -2.26
C GLN A 454 27.73 1.04 -2.02
N ASN A 455 28.19 1.62 -0.90
CA ASN A 455 29.61 1.68 -0.52
C ASN A 455 30.31 0.33 -0.56
N ASP A 456 29.62 -0.75 -0.17
CA ASP A 456 30.19 -2.11 -0.15
C ASP A 456 30.58 -2.62 -1.56
N PHE A 457 29.97 -2.07 -2.62
CA PHE A 457 30.21 -2.45 -4.02
C PHE A 457 31.25 -1.56 -4.72
N VAL A 458 31.55 -0.38 -4.17
CA VAL A 458 32.45 0.60 -4.79
C VAL A 458 33.87 0.03 -4.88
N ASN A 459 34.51 0.19 -6.04
CA ASN A 459 35.87 -0.29 -6.34
C ASN A 459 36.08 -1.81 -6.18
N ARG A 460 35.00 -2.61 -6.26
CA ARG A 460 35.08 -4.08 -6.16
C ARG A 460 35.12 -4.83 -7.50
N GLY A 461 35.15 -4.12 -8.63
CA GLY A 461 35.21 -4.74 -9.97
C GLY A 461 33.92 -5.44 -10.42
N ILE A 462 32.76 -5.04 -9.87
CA ILE A 462 31.45 -5.56 -10.26
C ILE A 462 31.08 -5.06 -11.66
N ASP A 463 30.69 -5.96 -12.56
CA ASP A 463 30.14 -5.60 -13.88
C ASP A 463 28.66 -5.18 -13.75
N PHE A 464 28.43 -3.94 -13.30
CA PHE A 464 27.07 -3.39 -13.21
C PHE A 464 26.36 -3.34 -14.55
N GLY A 465 27.08 -3.18 -15.66
CA GLY A 465 26.50 -3.20 -17.00
C GLY A 465 25.83 -4.55 -17.31
N LYS A 466 26.42 -5.66 -16.85
CA LYS A 466 25.80 -6.98 -16.94
C LYS A 466 24.54 -7.10 -16.09
N ILE A 467 24.57 -6.64 -14.85
CA ILE A 467 23.42 -6.69 -13.93
C ILE A 467 22.25 -5.85 -14.48
N GLU A 468 22.53 -4.64 -14.94
CA GLU A 468 21.54 -3.69 -15.43
C GLU A 468 20.77 -4.14 -16.66
N ARG A 469 21.34 -5.02 -17.49
CA ARG A 469 20.64 -5.58 -18.66
C ARG A 469 19.39 -6.37 -18.28
N GLY A 470 19.29 -6.87 -17.05
CA GLY A 470 18.11 -7.59 -16.56
C GLY A 470 17.05 -6.68 -15.93
N MET A 471 17.36 -5.41 -15.65
CA MET A 471 16.43 -4.49 -15.00
C MET A 471 15.37 -4.03 -16.00
N LYS A 472 14.11 -4.06 -15.58
CA LYS A 472 12.95 -3.66 -16.39
C LYS A 472 12.53 -2.22 -16.14
#